data_AF-A0A418GMT2-F1
#
_entry.id   AF-A0A418GMT2-F1
#
_cell.length_a   1.000
_cell.length_b   1.000
_cell.length_c   1.000
_cell.angle_alpha   90.00
_cell.angle_beta   90.00
_cell.angle_gamma   90.00
#
_symmetry.space_group_name_H-M   'P 1'
#
loop_
_entity.id
_entity.type
_entity.pdbx_description
1 polymer ?
#
loop_
_entity_poly.entity_id
_entity_poly.type
_entity_poly.pdbx_seq_one_letter_code
_entity_poly.pdbx_strand_id
1 'polypeptide(L)' 'MRHYEIVFMVHPDQSEQVPGMIERYTAAITGAEGKIHRLEDWG' A
#
# COMPACT_ATOMS: atom_id res chain seq x y z
N MET A 1 13.29 -13.93 5.15
CA MET A 1 12.24 -12.95 4.80
C MET A 1 11.13 -13.07 5.83
N ARG A 2 10.65 -11.94 6.36
CA ARG A 2 9.50 -11.89 7.29
C ARG A 2 8.30 -11.37 6.52
N HIS A 3 7.11 -11.86 6.85
CA HIS A 3 5.85 -11.41 6.24
C HIS A 3 5.12 -10.50 7.22
N TYR A 4 4.50 -9.45 6.71
CA TYR A 4 3.76 -8.47 7.50
C TYR A 4 2.44 -8.15 6.80
N GLU A 5 1.44 -7.77 7.58
CA GLU A 5 0.16 -7.24 7.11
C GLU A 5 0.00 -5.82 7.65
N ILE A 6 -0.45 -4.92 6.78
CA ILE A 6 -0.60 -3.50 7.08
C ILE A 6 -1.99 -3.08 6.62
N VAL A 7 -2.75 -2.47 7.51
CA VAL A 7 -4.07 -1.91 7.22
C VAL A 7 -3.99 -0.39 7.32
N PHE A 8 -4.51 0.29 6.30
CA PHE A 8 -4.62 1.74 6.28
C PHE A 8 -6.07 2.15 6.53
N MET A 9 -6.28 3.11 7.41
CA MET A 9 -7.55 3.84 7.52
C MET A 9 -7.31 5.23 6.94
N VAL A 10 -8.05 5.57 5.89
CA VAL A 10 -7.90 6.85 5.19
C VAL A 10 -9.14 7.70 5.43
N HIS A 11 -8.94 9.02 5.56
CA HIS A 11 -10.05 9.95 5.64
C HIS A 11 -10.80 9.99 4.29
N PRO A 12 -12.14 9.94 4.26
CA PRO A 12 -12.91 9.84 3.00
C PRO A 12 -12.65 10.99 2.01
N ASP A 13 -12.43 12.21 2.52
CA ASP A 13 -12.08 13.37 1.67
C ASP A 13 -10.73 13.24 0.94
N GLN A 14 -9.92 12.24 1.29
CA GLN A 14 -8.61 11.98 0.70
C GLN A 14 -8.59 10.71 -0.16
N SER A 15 -9.74 10.07 -0.43
CA SER A 15 -9.80 8.81 -1.19
C SER A 15 -9.16 8.92 -2.58
N GLU A 16 -9.28 10.06 -3.25
CA GLU A 16 -8.64 10.28 -4.56
C GLU A 16 -7.11 10.24 -4.53
N GLN A 17 -6.49 10.46 -3.36
CA GLN A 17 -5.03 10.47 -3.19
C GLN A 17 -4.47 9.07 -2.87
N VAL A 18 -5.34 8.11 -2.49
CA VAL A 18 -4.96 6.75 -2.09
C VAL A 18 -4.19 6.01 -3.19
N PRO A 19 -4.60 6.03 -4.48
CA PRO A 19 -3.87 5.30 -5.53
C PRO A 19 -2.41 5.75 -5.65
N GLY A 20 -2.15 7.06 -5.62
CA GLY A 20 -0.79 7.60 -5.70
C GLY A 20 0.04 7.36 -4.44
N MET A 21 -0.60 7.18 -3.28
CA MET A 21 0.08 6.73 -2.07
C MET A 21 0.49 5.26 -2.19
N ILE A 22 -0.41 4.38 -2.63
CA ILE A 22 -0.15 2.96 -2.83
C ILE A 22 0.97 2.73 -3.85
N GLU A 23 0.98 3.47 -4.95
CA GLU A 23 2.02 3.38 -5.97
C GLU A 23 3.41 3.70 -5.39
N ARG A 24 3.51 4.80 -4.63
CA ARG A 24 4.77 5.20 -3.97
C ARG A 24 5.28 4.15 -2.99
N TYR A 25 4.42 3.59 -2.15
CA TYR A 25 4.82 2.53 -1.23
C TYR A 25 5.19 1.24 -1.94
N THR A 26 4.46 0.89 -3.00
CA THR A 26 4.78 -0.28 -3.83
C THR A 26 6.17 -0.15 -4.44
N ALA A 27 6.49 1.01 -5.02
CA ALA A 27 7.81 1.29 -5.58
C ALA A 27 8.93 1.23 -4.52
N ALA A 28 8.68 1.76 -3.32
CA ALA A 28 9.65 1.69 -2.22
C ALA A 28 9.89 0.23 -1.76
N ILE A 29 8.85 -0.58 -1.65
CA ILE A 29 8.96 -1.99 -1.24
C ILE A 29 9.69 -2.82 -2.30
N THR A 30 9.32 -2.69 -3.57
CA THR A 30 9.92 -3.48 -4.66
C THR A 30 11.35 -3.03 -4.96
N GLY A 31 11.65 -1.72 -4.84
CA GLY A 31 13.00 -1.17 -4.96
C GLY A 31 13.96 -1.66 -3.88
N ALA A 32 13.45 -2.06 -2.72
CA ALA A 32 14.21 -2.70 -1.65
C ALA A 32 14.20 -4.25 -1.74
N GLU A 33 13.89 -4.82 -2.90
CA GLU A 33 13.77 -6.26 -3.16
C GLU A 33 12.68 -6.99 -2.33
N GLY A 34 11.72 -6.23 -1.79
CA GLY A 34 10.54 -6.74 -1.12
C GLY A 34 9.48 -7.27 -2.10
N LYS A 35 8.56 -8.09 -1.60
CA LYS A 35 7.43 -8.64 -2.37
C LYS A 35 6.11 -8.29 -1.72
N ILE A 36 5.15 -7.84 -2.54
CA ILE A 36 3.76 -7.66 -2.14
C ILE A 36 3.01 -8.92 -2.55
N HIS A 37 2.52 -9.66 -1.56
CA HIS A 37 1.75 -10.89 -1.81
C HIS A 37 0.26 -10.60 -2.04
N ARG A 38 -0.24 -9.52 -1.45
CA ARG A 38 -1.66 -9.15 -1.47
C ARG A 38 -1.80 -7.64 -1.31
N LEU A 39 -2.73 -7.07 -2.07
CA LEU A 39 -3.18 -5.69 -1.97
C LEU A 39 -4.71 -5.74 -2.16
N GLU A 40 -5.46 -5.25 -1.19
CA GLU A 40 -6.92 -5.21 -1.21
C GLU A 40 -7.39 -3.79 -0.86
N ASP A 41 -8.53 -3.40 -1.41
CA ASP A 41 -9.25 -2.18 -1.09
C ASP A 41 -10.63 -2.55 -0.55
N TRP A 42 -11.01 -1.97 0.59
CA TRP A 42 -12.26 -2.26 1.30
C TRP A 42 -13.28 -1.09 1.22
N GLY A 43 -12.97 -0.01 0.51
CA GLY A 43 -13.86 1.15 0.29
C GLY A 43 -13.50 2.40 1.08
#